data_AF-A0A109N213-F1
#
_entry.id   AF-A0A109N213-F1
#
_cell.length_a   1.000
_cell.length_b   1.000
_cell.length_c   1.000
_cell.angle_alpha   90.00
_cell.angle_beta   90.00
_cell.angle_gamma   90.00
#
_symmetry.space_group_name_H-M   'P 1'
#
loop_
_entity.id
_entity.type
_entity.pdbx_description
1 polymer ?
#
loop_
_entity_poly.entity_id
_entity_poly.type
_entity_poly.pdbx_seq_one_letter_code
_entity_poly.pdbx_strand_id
1 'polypeptide(L)'
;MKKLLFLAILLASMSLDNVSISAEKQHKHDSKGMEQVMDHFILDQFSDEMKQAVTDFYKKDSVTFQYNWWDKNYDVVEIKQSEKGRELSHPYIIKFTVKTYDGNKRGQLGTDTITFGVSPLQFNKDLDEKNLAASNVELLNYSHGEPSKGK
;
A
#
# COMPACT_ATOMS: atom_id res chain seq x y z
N MET A 1 -4.80 59.01 19.85
CA MET A 1 -3.95 57.88 20.27
C MET A 1 -4.73 56.67 20.80
N LYS A 2 -5.81 56.84 21.59
CA LYS A 2 -6.61 55.72 22.12
C LYS A 2 -7.21 54.78 21.04
N LYS A 3 -7.65 55.30 19.89
CA LYS A 3 -8.24 54.50 18.80
C LYS A 3 -7.25 53.58 18.07
N LEU A 4 -5.97 53.95 18.02
CA LEU A 4 -4.91 53.12 17.41
C LEU A 4 -4.50 51.96 18.33
N LEU A 5 -4.62 52.14 19.65
CA LEU A 5 -4.34 51.09 20.62
C LEU A 5 -5.38 49.96 20.55
N PHE A 6 -6.66 50.30 20.35
CA PHE A 6 -7.72 49.31 20.18
C PHE A 6 -7.55 48.48 18.91
N LEU A 7 -7.07 49.07 17.82
CA LEU A 7 -6.85 48.35 16.56
C LEU A 7 -5.68 47.34 16.68
N ALA A 8 -4.62 47.70 17.38
CA ALA A 8 -3.47 46.83 17.63
C ALA A 8 -3.83 45.62 18.51
N ILE A 9 -4.69 45.82 19.51
CA ILE A 9 -5.19 44.74 20.39
C ILE A 9 -6.09 43.77 19.61
N LEU A 10 -6.95 44.30 18.72
CA LEU A 10 -7.83 43.46 17.89
C LEU A 10 -7.03 42.59 16.92
N LEU A 11 -6.01 43.16 16.26
CA LEU A 11 -5.12 42.45 15.33
C LEU A 11 -4.29 41.36 16.03
N ALA A 12 -3.84 41.60 17.26
CA ALA A 12 -3.12 40.59 18.05
C ALA A 12 -4.01 39.41 18.49
N SER A 13 -5.33 39.63 18.65
CA SER A 13 -6.27 38.57 19.05
C SER A 13 -6.65 37.60 17.93
N MET A 14 -6.40 37.95 16.65
CA MET A 14 -6.72 37.08 15.51
C MET A 14 -5.54 36.20 15.05
N SER A 15 -4.39 36.27 15.73
CA SER A 15 -3.15 35.56 15.34
C SER A 15 -2.82 34.32 16.18
N LEU A 16 -3.79 33.76 16.93
CA LEU A 16 -3.53 32.64 17.85
C LEU A 16 -4.41 31.40 17.62
N ASP A 17 -5.00 31.24 16.44
CA ASP A 17 -5.57 29.94 16.05
C ASP A 17 -4.47 29.03 15.49
N ASN A 18 -3.50 28.70 16.33
CA ASN A 18 -2.67 27.53 16.09
C ASN A 18 -3.55 26.32 16.33
N VAL A 19 -4.12 25.75 15.26
CA VAL A 19 -4.70 24.41 15.31
C VAL A 19 -3.58 23.49 15.78
N SER A 20 -3.64 23.06 17.04
CA SER A 20 -2.74 22.04 17.57
C SER A 20 -3.08 20.74 16.86
N ILE A 21 -2.35 20.45 15.78
CA ILE A 21 -2.31 19.11 15.22
C ILE A 21 -1.65 18.25 16.31
N SER A 22 -2.48 17.57 17.10
CA SER A 22 -2.03 16.54 18.01
C SER A 22 -1.56 15.37 17.16
N ALA A 23 -0.33 15.43 16.66
CA ALA A 23 0.34 14.26 16.13
C ALA A 23 0.38 13.23 17.27
N GLU A 24 -0.21 12.06 17.02
CA GLU A 24 -0.16 10.94 17.94
C GLU A 24 1.30 10.69 18.35
N LYS A 25 1.55 10.52 19.65
CA LYS A 25 2.91 10.35 20.15
C LYS A 25 3.56 9.18 19.41
N GLN A 26 4.61 9.50 18.66
CA GLN A 26 5.37 8.52 17.91
C GLN A 26 5.85 7.42 18.86
N HIS A 27 5.23 6.24 18.79
CA HIS A 27 5.67 5.08 19.55
C HIS A 27 7.12 4.77 19.18
N LYS A 28 7.91 4.25 20.14
CA LYS A 28 9.28 3.79 19.87
C LYS A 28 9.23 2.87 18.65
N HIS A 29 9.95 3.25 17.59
CA HIS A 29 10.00 2.54 16.31
C HIS A 29 10.50 1.10 16.53
N ASP A 30 9.59 0.13 16.41
CA ASP A 30 9.97 -1.25 16.09
C ASP A 30 10.00 -1.35 14.56
N SER A 31 11.14 -1.74 13.99
CA SER A 31 11.30 -1.90 12.54
C SER A 31 10.26 -2.85 11.95
N LYS A 32 9.82 -3.85 12.74
CA LYS A 32 8.78 -4.79 12.32
C LYS A 32 7.39 -4.15 12.26
N GLY A 33 7.08 -3.25 13.20
CA GLY A 33 5.82 -2.51 13.19
C GLY A 33 5.73 -1.54 12.01
N MET A 34 6.85 -0.88 11.67
CA MET A 34 6.93 -0.01 10.50
C MET A 34 6.78 -0.78 9.19
N GLU A 35 7.44 -1.93 9.07
CA GLU A 35 7.34 -2.82 7.91
C GLU A 35 5.88 -3.27 7.70
N GLN A 36 5.19 -3.71 8.74
CA GLN A 36 3.77 -4.09 8.65
C GLN A 36 2.85 -2.92 8.25
N VAL A 37 3.11 -1.71 8.74
CA VAL A 37 2.33 -0.52 8.36
C VAL A 37 2.54 -0.19 6.88
N MET A 38 3.78 -0.27 6.40
CA MET A 38 4.09 -0.05 4.98
C MET A 38 3.47 -1.14 4.10
N ASP A 39 3.54 -2.40 4.52
CA ASP A 39 2.88 -3.51 3.84
C ASP A 39 1.38 -3.25 3.72
N HIS A 40 0.71 -2.91 4.81
CA HIS A 40 -0.72 -2.58 4.80
C HIS A 40 -1.05 -1.45 3.84
N PHE A 41 -0.28 -0.36 3.86
CA PHE A 41 -0.47 0.75 2.93
C PHE A 41 -0.36 0.31 1.47
N ILE A 42 0.63 -0.52 1.14
CA ILE A 42 0.81 -1.03 -0.22
C ILE A 42 -0.32 -2.02 -0.58
N LEU A 43 -0.75 -2.87 0.34
CA LEU A 43 -1.87 -3.79 0.11
C LEU A 43 -3.18 -3.04 -0.19
N ASP A 44 -3.44 -1.95 0.53
CA ASP A 44 -4.62 -1.10 0.30
C ASP A 44 -4.56 -0.45 -1.08
N GLN A 45 -3.37 0.00 -1.51
CA GLN A 45 -3.15 0.63 -2.81
C GLN A 45 -3.30 -0.33 -4.00
N PHE A 46 -3.09 -1.64 -3.80
CA PHE A 46 -3.09 -2.67 -4.85
C PHE A 46 -4.27 -3.67 -4.74
N SER A 47 -5.22 -3.41 -3.85
CA SER A 47 -6.31 -4.34 -3.53
C SER A 47 -7.12 -4.75 -4.77
N ASP A 48 -7.42 -3.79 -5.65
CA ASP A 48 -8.22 -4.02 -6.85
C ASP A 48 -7.44 -4.82 -7.90
N GLU A 49 -6.18 -4.48 -8.14
CA GLU A 49 -5.29 -5.19 -9.07
C GLU A 49 -5.03 -6.62 -8.61
N MET A 50 -4.80 -6.84 -7.31
CA MET A 50 -4.64 -8.17 -6.74
C MET A 50 -5.93 -9.00 -6.90
N LYS A 51 -7.09 -8.42 -6.59
CA LYS A 51 -8.38 -9.09 -6.73
C LYS A 51 -8.64 -9.49 -8.18
N GLN A 52 -8.34 -8.61 -9.13
CA GLN A 52 -8.46 -8.90 -10.55
C GLN A 52 -7.51 -10.04 -10.95
N ALA A 53 -6.23 -9.97 -10.59
CA ALA A 53 -5.24 -11.00 -10.93
C ALA A 53 -5.62 -12.39 -10.40
N VAL A 54 -6.12 -12.48 -9.17
CA VAL A 54 -6.60 -13.73 -8.57
C VAL A 54 -7.84 -14.26 -9.30
N THR A 55 -8.80 -13.38 -9.60
CA THR A 55 -10.04 -13.76 -10.30
C THR A 55 -9.74 -14.29 -11.70
N ASP A 56 -8.86 -13.61 -12.43
CA ASP A 56 -8.45 -13.97 -13.80
C ASP A 56 -7.72 -15.32 -13.83
N PHE A 57 -6.83 -15.57 -12.85
CA PHE A 57 -6.09 -16.82 -12.77
C PHE A 57 -7.01 -18.02 -12.49
N TYR A 58 -7.84 -17.94 -11.44
CA TYR A 58 -8.72 -19.04 -11.05
C TYR A 58 -9.99 -19.14 -11.89
N LYS A 59 -10.30 -18.11 -12.71
CA LYS A 59 -11.53 -17.97 -13.49
C LYS A 59 -12.78 -18.13 -12.62
N LYS A 60 -12.74 -17.52 -11.42
CA LYS A 60 -13.76 -17.65 -10.38
C LYS A 60 -13.91 -16.34 -9.59
N ASP A 61 -15.12 -15.81 -9.54
CA ASP A 61 -15.44 -14.58 -8.80
C ASP A 61 -15.47 -14.78 -7.28
N SER A 62 -15.53 -16.04 -6.83
CA SER A 62 -15.66 -16.40 -5.42
C SER A 62 -14.33 -16.69 -4.75
N VAL A 63 -13.18 -16.42 -5.37
CA VAL A 63 -11.88 -16.66 -4.70
C VAL A 63 -11.61 -15.53 -3.72
N THR A 64 -11.22 -15.89 -2.51
CA THR A 64 -10.78 -14.94 -1.49
C THR A 64 -9.32 -15.19 -1.18
N PHE A 65 -8.63 -14.18 -0.66
CA PHE A 65 -7.24 -14.32 -0.25
C PHE A 65 -6.98 -13.69 1.11
N GLN A 66 -5.95 -14.20 1.79
CA GLN A 66 -5.53 -13.76 3.11
C GLN A 66 -4.00 -13.74 3.19
N TYR A 67 -3.45 -12.97 4.12
CA TYR A 67 -2.02 -12.86 4.35
C TYR A 67 -1.60 -13.60 5.63
N ASN A 68 -0.40 -14.20 5.64
CA ASN A 68 0.10 -14.92 6.79
C ASN A 68 1.05 -14.07 7.65
N TRP A 69 0.50 -13.04 8.30
CA TRP A 69 1.26 -12.06 9.11
C TRP A 69 2.11 -12.64 10.26
N TRP A 70 1.82 -13.88 10.66
CA TRP A 70 2.43 -14.53 11.82
C TRP A 70 3.63 -15.42 11.46
N ASP A 71 3.82 -15.71 10.18
CA ASP A 71 4.93 -16.54 9.71
C ASP A 71 6.14 -15.67 9.40
N LYS A 72 7.25 -15.97 10.10
CA LYS A 72 8.49 -15.19 10.00
C LYS A 72 9.23 -15.40 8.68
N ASN A 73 8.87 -16.43 7.92
CA ASN A 73 9.45 -16.71 6.60
C ASN A 73 8.47 -16.34 5.47
N TYR A 74 7.43 -15.57 5.78
CA TYR A 74 6.40 -15.17 4.85
C TYR A 74 6.45 -13.67 4.63
N ASP A 75 7.02 -13.27 3.49
CA ASP A 75 7.05 -11.89 3.08
C ASP A 75 5.73 -11.56 2.37
N VAL A 76 4.90 -10.76 3.03
CA VAL A 76 3.58 -10.37 2.53
C VAL A 76 3.72 -9.46 1.31
N VAL A 77 4.61 -8.47 1.41
CA VAL A 77 4.97 -7.55 0.34
C VAL A 77 6.50 -7.53 0.22
N GLU A 78 7.02 -7.71 -0.98
CA GLU A 78 8.42 -7.45 -1.31
C GLU A 78 8.49 -6.36 -2.38
N ILE A 79 9.31 -5.34 -2.16
CA ILE A 79 9.52 -4.24 -3.12
C ILE A 79 10.98 -4.24 -3.57
N LYS A 80 11.19 -4.24 -4.89
CA LYS A 80 12.51 -4.06 -5.51
C LYS A 80 12.48 -2.78 -6.33
N GLN A 81 13.44 -1.89 -6.08
CA GLN A 81 13.67 -0.70 -6.90
C GLN A 81 14.79 -0.97 -7.89
N SER A 82 14.71 -0.38 -9.09
CA SER A 82 15.84 -0.38 -10.02
C SER A 82 16.94 0.53 -9.46
N GLU A 83 18.10 -0.05 -9.18
CA GLU A 83 19.30 0.68 -8.79
C GLU A 83 20.38 0.55 -9.88
N LYS A 84 21.37 1.46 -9.87
CA LYS A 84 22.47 1.48 -10.84
C LYS A 84 23.13 0.10 -10.96
N GLY A 85 22.96 -0.55 -12.12
CA GLY A 85 23.55 -1.86 -12.43
C GLY A 85 22.58 -3.05 -12.39
N ARG A 86 21.30 -2.84 -12.03
CA ARG A 86 20.22 -3.83 -12.22
C ARG A 86 19.06 -3.17 -12.97
N GLU A 87 19.03 -3.38 -14.28
CA GLU A 87 17.88 -3.00 -15.10
C GLU A 87 16.71 -3.92 -14.75
N LEU A 88 15.73 -3.36 -14.06
CA LEU A 88 14.41 -3.95 -13.93
C LEU A 88 13.57 -3.51 -15.14
N SER A 89 12.55 -4.29 -15.50
CA SER A 89 11.62 -3.87 -16.57
C SER A 89 10.83 -2.61 -16.19
N HIS A 90 10.72 -2.31 -14.89
CA HIS A 90 9.98 -1.20 -14.32
C HIS A 90 10.79 -0.51 -13.21
N PRO A 91 10.55 0.79 -12.91
CA PRO A 91 11.21 1.48 -11.80
C PRO A 91 11.08 0.74 -10.46
N TYR A 92 9.92 0.13 -10.23
CA TYR A 92 9.65 -0.73 -9.08
C TYR A 92 9.01 -2.05 -9.52
N ILE A 93 9.36 -3.12 -8.80
CA ILE A 93 8.72 -4.42 -8.89
C ILE A 93 8.17 -4.74 -7.51
N ILE A 94 6.87 -4.98 -7.42
CA ILE A 94 6.20 -5.33 -6.16
C ILE A 94 5.70 -6.76 -6.26
N LYS A 95 6.01 -7.57 -5.28
CA LYS A 95 5.58 -8.96 -5.18
C LYS A 95 4.72 -9.13 -3.95
N PHE A 96 3.56 -9.74 -4.13
CA PHE A 96 2.61 -10.08 -3.08
C PHE A 96 2.56 -11.59 -2.91
N THR A 97 2.64 -12.05 -1.66
CA THR A 97 2.39 -13.46 -1.33
C THR A 97 1.04 -13.56 -0.65
N VAL A 98 0.12 -14.36 -1.18
CA VAL A 98 -1.25 -14.51 -0.66
C VAL A 98 -1.65 -15.97 -0.52
N LYS A 99 -2.39 -16.31 0.54
CA LYS A 99 -3.08 -17.60 0.65
C LYS A 99 -4.46 -17.47 0.03
N THR A 100 -4.75 -18.25 -0.99
CA THR A 100 -6.04 -18.23 -1.69
C THR A 100 -6.95 -19.34 -1.19
N TYR A 101 -8.25 -19.06 -1.17
CA TYR A 101 -9.28 -19.96 -0.68
C TYR A 101 -10.49 -19.93 -1.60
N ASP A 102 -11.14 -21.07 -1.75
CA ASP A 102 -12.43 -21.14 -2.44
C ASP A 102 -13.48 -20.49 -1.53
N GLY A 103 -14.13 -19.41 -1.97
CA GLY A 103 -15.16 -18.75 -1.15
C GLY A 103 -16.42 -19.58 -0.96
N ASN A 104 -16.65 -20.58 -1.83
CA ASN A 104 -17.81 -21.47 -1.75
C ASN A 104 -17.48 -22.78 -1.00
N LYS A 105 -16.20 -23.16 -0.93
CA LYS A 105 -15.72 -24.39 -0.26
C LYS A 105 -14.62 -24.03 0.71
N ARG A 106 -14.68 -24.46 1.98
CA ARG A 106 -13.70 -24.10 3.03
C ARG A 106 -12.26 -24.64 2.86
N GLY A 107 -11.80 -24.89 1.63
CA GLY A 107 -10.47 -25.38 1.30
C GLY A 107 -9.54 -24.26 0.84
N GLN A 108 -8.29 -24.30 1.32
CA GLN A 108 -7.20 -23.52 0.74
C GLN A 108 -6.95 -24.01 -0.70
N LEU A 109 -6.88 -23.08 -1.64
CA LEU A 109 -6.53 -23.34 -3.04
C LEU A 109 -5.03 -23.35 -3.23
N GLY A 110 -4.31 -22.41 -2.61
CA GLY A 110 -2.86 -22.33 -2.74
C GLY A 110 -2.21 -21.25 -1.88
N THR A 111 -0.89 -21.10 -2.06
CA THR A 111 -0.12 -19.92 -1.67
C THR A 111 0.45 -19.32 -2.94
N ASP A 112 -0.15 -18.22 -3.38
CA ASP A 112 0.10 -17.63 -4.67
C ASP A 112 1.03 -16.42 -4.54
N THR A 113 1.80 -16.19 -5.60
CA THR A 113 2.66 -15.04 -5.74
C THR A 113 2.18 -14.20 -6.92
N ILE A 114 1.90 -12.92 -6.66
CA ILE A 114 1.47 -11.95 -7.67
C ILE A 114 2.56 -10.91 -7.81
N THR A 115 3.08 -10.69 -9.02
CA THR A 115 4.19 -9.75 -9.27
C THR A 115 3.73 -8.65 -10.21
N PHE A 116 3.86 -7.40 -9.78
CA PHE A 116 3.53 -6.21 -10.55
C PHE A 116 4.78 -5.37 -10.85
N GLY A 117 4.79 -4.80 -12.05
CA GLY A 117 5.67 -3.72 -12.46
C GLY A 117 4.97 -2.40 -12.21
N VAL A 118 5.66 -1.44 -11.59
CA VAL A 118 5.07 -0.17 -11.18
C VAL A 118 5.93 0.98 -11.68
N SER A 119 5.28 1.85 -12.45
CA SER A 119 5.88 3.10 -12.96
C SER A 119 5.08 4.28 -12.43
N PRO A 120 5.69 5.15 -11.60
CA PRO A 120 5.04 6.39 -11.16
C PRO A 120 4.66 7.22 -12.38
N LEU A 121 3.42 7.71 -12.43
CA LEU A 121 3.04 8.66 -13.47
C LEU A 121 3.64 10.02 -13.11
N GLN A 122 4.37 10.62 -14.06
CA GLN A 122 4.78 12.00 -13.92
C GLN A 122 3.55 12.88 -14.08
N PHE A 123 3.10 13.47 -12.98
CA PHE A 123 1.99 14.41 -13.00
C PHE A 123 2.35 15.62 -13.87
N ASN A 124 1.70 15.73 -15.03
CA ASN A 124 1.51 17.04 -15.65
C ASN A 124 0.55 17.82 -14.75
N LYS A 125 0.84 19.11 -14.54
CA LYS A 125 0.19 20.04 -13.60
C LYS A 125 -1.32 20.28 -13.82
N ASP A 126 -1.94 19.55 -14.74
CA ASP A 126 -3.30 19.78 -15.21
C ASP A 126 -4.32 18.73 -14.73
N LEU A 127 -3.89 17.74 -13.91
CA LEU A 127 -4.80 16.84 -13.21
C LEU A 127 -5.07 17.38 -11.81
N ASP A 128 -6.36 17.47 -11.46
CA ASP A 128 -6.89 17.94 -10.17
C ASP A 128 -5.96 17.58 -9.00
N GLU A 129 -5.58 18.60 -8.21
CA GLU A 129 -4.63 18.58 -7.08
C GLU A 129 -4.88 17.48 -6.01
N LYS A 130 -5.93 16.68 -6.16
CA LYS A 130 -6.39 15.65 -5.22
C LYS A 130 -5.82 14.26 -5.48
N ASN A 131 -5.28 13.97 -6.66
CA ASN A 131 -4.70 12.66 -6.97
C ASN A 131 -3.18 12.76 -6.90
N LEU A 132 -2.59 12.74 -5.71
CA LEU A 132 -1.14 12.97 -5.51
C LEU A 132 -0.25 11.74 -5.78
N ALA A 133 -0.81 10.55 -6.08
CA ALA A 133 -0.05 9.29 -6.14
C ALA A 133 -0.55 8.28 -7.20
N ALA A 134 -0.67 8.70 -8.46
CA ALA A 134 -1.08 7.83 -9.55
C ALA A 134 0.12 7.06 -10.10
N SER A 135 -0.05 5.76 -10.33
CA SER A 135 0.97 4.88 -10.91
C SER A 135 0.37 4.06 -12.03
N ASN A 136 1.17 3.72 -13.03
CA ASN A 136 0.84 2.67 -13.98
C ASN A 136 1.29 1.33 -13.38
N VAL A 137 0.39 0.36 -13.32
CA VAL A 137 0.59 -0.96 -12.73
C VAL A 137 0.39 -2.01 -13.82
N GLU A 138 1.39 -2.85 -14.05
CA GLU A 138 1.35 -3.96 -14.99
C GLU A 138 1.52 -5.29 -14.24
N LEU A 139 0.62 -6.25 -14.46
CA LEU A 139 0.80 -7.62 -13.96
C LEU A 139 1.89 -8.32 -14.77
N LEU A 140 3.04 -8.59 -14.14
CA LEU A 140 4.18 -9.24 -14.79
C LEU A 140 4.12 -10.76 -14.69
N ASN A 141 3.67 -11.27 -13.55
CA ASN A 141 3.60 -12.70 -13.32
C ASN A 141 2.58 -13.06 -12.25
N TYR A 142 1.97 -14.24 -12.42
CA TYR A 142 1.17 -14.91 -11.41
C TYR A 142 1.68 -16.34 -11.25
N SER A 143 2.16 -16.70 -10.07
CA SER A 143 2.69 -18.03 -9.76
C SER A 143 1.85 -18.70 -8.70
N HIS A 144 1.25 -19.84 -9.06
CA HIS A 144 0.50 -20.66 -8.12
C HIS A 144 1.42 -21.57 -7.32
N GLY A 145 1.24 -21.59 -6.01
CA GLY A 145 1.87 -22.56 -5.13
C GLY A 145 0.82 -23.51 -4.56
N GLU A 146 1.05 -24.81 -4.71
CA GLU A 146 0.17 -25.83 -4.15
C GLU A 146 -0.06 -25.62 -2.64
N PRO A 147 -1.26 -25.89 -2.12
CA PRO A 147 -1.54 -25.73 -0.72
C PRO A 147 -0.66 -26.70 0.08
N SER A 148 0.01 -26.19 1.12
CA SER A 148 0.80 -27.02 2.01
C SER A 148 -0.12 -28.08 2.62
N LYS A 149 0.14 -29.36 2.33
CA LYS A 149 -0.48 -30.45 3.08
C LYS A 149 0.04 -30.30 4.50
N GLY A 150 -0.82 -29.84 5.40
CA GLY A 150 -0.48 -29.73 6.82
C GLY A 150 0.21 -31.01 7.29
N LYS A 151 1.36 -30.86 7.94
CA LYS A 151 1.96 -31.94 8.72
C LYS A 151 1.07 -32.26 9.91
#